data_AF-A0A7C0WYP4-F1
#
_entry.id   AF-A0A7C0WYP4-F1
#
_cell.length_a   1.000
_cell.length_b   1.000
_cell.length_c   1.000
_cell.angle_alpha   90.00
_cell.angle_beta   90.00
_cell.angle_gamma   90.00
#
_symmetry.space_group_name_H-M   'P 1'
#
loop_
_entity.id
_entity.type
_entity.pdbx_description
1 polymer ?
#
loop_
_entity_poly.entity_id
_entity_poly.type
_entity_poly.pdbx_seq_one_letter_code
_entity_poly.pdbx_strand_id
1 'polypeptide(L)'
;KWRLTGNYQPIKVKPSVAQAAMIGDPVSFPKVAELVQEYFSDRFYAIALSEDEIMEGMLMANRHGHVVCTQGGESIAGLKKAIEQKIIEPSGRFVVDSTSHQLKFASFQQMYFENRFDPGYEISPKDSFKNSPIRMEANASIIADFLGLQRK
;
A
#
# COMPACT_ATOMS: atom_id res chain seq x y z
N LYS A 1 -12.27 -13.72 1.55
CA LYS A 1 -13.54 -14.40 1.20
C LYS A 1 -14.14 -15.18 2.37
N TRP A 2 -13.38 -15.99 3.12
CA TRP A 2 -13.94 -16.82 4.21
C TRP A 2 -14.78 -16.04 5.24
N ARG A 3 -14.36 -14.82 5.64
CA ARG A 3 -15.15 -14.00 6.59
C ARG A 3 -16.53 -13.59 6.07
N LEU A 4 -16.73 -13.59 4.75
CA LEU A 4 -18.02 -13.27 4.13
C LEU A 4 -18.83 -14.54 3.84
N THR A 5 -18.17 -15.66 3.53
CA THR A 5 -18.82 -16.88 3.02
C THR A 5 -18.88 -18.02 4.02
N GLY A 6 -18.15 -17.95 5.14
CA GLY A 6 -17.91 -19.06 6.06
C GLY A 6 -16.95 -20.14 5.52
N ASN A 7 -16.63 -20.11 4.21
CA ASN A 7 -15.89 -21.16 3.54
C ASN A 7 -14.48 -20.70 3.13
N TYR A 8 -13.47 -21.45 3.56
CA TYR A 8 -12.08 -21.26 3.14
C TYR A 8 -11.72 -22.21 2.01
N GLN A 9 -11.02 -21.68 1.02
CA GLN A 9 -10.38 -22.47 -0.04
C GLN A 9 -9.04 -21.80 -0.40
N PRO A 10 -7.95 -22.57 -0.48
CA PRO A 10 -6.68 -22.08 -1.00
C PRO A 10 -6.84 -21.49 -2.40
N ILE A 11 -6.04 -20.47 -2.71
CA ILE A 11 -6.02 -19.84 -4.03
C ILE A 11 -4.63 -19.95 -4.65
N LYS A 12 -4.57 -20.00 -5.98
CA LYS A 12 -3.31 -19.80 -6.68
C LYS A 12 -2.93 -18.33 -6.61
N VAL A 13 -1.70 -18.05 -6.21
CA VAL A 13 -1.19 -16.68 -6.14
C VAL A 13 -0.97 -16.08 -7.53
N LYS A 14 -1.09 -14.76 -7.60
CA LYS A 14 -0.71 -13.92 -8.74
C LYS A 14 0.48 -13.02 -8.34
N PRO A 15 1.19 -12.41 -9.29
CA PRO A 15 2.19 -11.39 -8.98
C PRO A 15 1.61 -10.31 -8.06
N SER A 16 2.38 -9.91 -7.05
CA SER A 16 2.00 -8.88 -6.10
C SER A 16 3.22 -8.07 -5.65
N VAL A 17 3.05 -6.76 -5.48
CA VAL A 17 4.06 -5.86 -4.90
C VAL A 17 4.28 -6.15 -3.42
N ALA A 18 3.28 -6.73 -2.74
CA ALA A 18 3.38 -7.24 -1.38
C ALA A 18 3.99 -8.65 -1.37
N GLN A 19 5.16 -8.85 -2.00
CA GLN A 19 5.74 -10.18 -2.27
C GLN A 19 5.80 -11.11 -1.05
N ALA A 20 6.10 -10.60 0.15
CA ALA A 20 6.15 -11.40 1.37
C ALA A 20 4.77 -11.94 1.81
N ALA A 21 3.68 -11.28 1.40
CA ALA A 21 2.30 -11.66 1.67
C ALA A 21 1.64 -12.42 0.49
N MET A 22 2.41 -12.78 -0.53
CA MET A 22 1.95 -13.58 -1.69
C MET A 22 1.74 -15.05 -1.28
N ILE A 23 0.73 -15.29 -0.45
CA ILE A 23 0.42 -16.57 0.19
C ILE A 23 -1.00 -17.00 -0.19
N GLY A 24 -1.09 -18.08 -0.96
CA GLY A 24 -2.36 -18.63 -1.41
C GLY A 24 -3.00 -19.65 -0.47
N ASP A 25 -2.18 -20.28 0.38
CA ASP A 25 -2.58 -21.26 1.37
C ASP A 25 -1.84 -21.03 2.70
N PRO A 26 -2.29 -20.06 3.53
CA PRO A 26 -1.59 -19.74 4.77
C PRO A 26 -1.61 -20.91 5.75
N VAL A 27 -0.42 -21.41 6.11
CA VAL A 27 -0.22 -22.55 7.04
C VAL A 27 -0.89 -22.32 8.39
N SER A 28 -0.96 -21.07 8.85
CA SER A 28 -1.59 -20.71 10.13
C SER A 28 -3.10 -20.49 10.04
N PHE A 29 -3.72 -20.65 8.87
CA PHE A 29 -5.15 -20.38 8.67
C PHE A 29 -6.06 -21.17 9.62
N PRO A 30 -5.89 -22.50 9.83
CA PRO A 30 -6.78 -23.25 10.72
C PRO A 30 -6.80 -22.64 12.14
N LYS A 31 -5.62 -22.31 12.67
CA LYS A 31 -5.47 -21.66 13.99
C LYS A 31 -6.11 -20.27 14.02
N VAL A 32 -5.92 -19.45 12.99
CA VAL A 32 -6.52 -18.11 12.92
C VAL A 32 -8.04 -18.21 12.83
N ALA A 33 -8.58 -19.12 12.03
CA ALA A 33 -10.01 -19.32 11.87
C ALA A 33 -10.69 -19.73 13.18
N GLU A 34 -10.10 -20.68 13.91
CA GLU A 34 -10.55 -21.12 15.22
C GLU A 34 -10.57 -19.96 16.23
N LEU A 35 -9.46 -19.23 16.38
CA LEU A 35 -9.36 -18.10 17.30
C LEU A 35 -10.35 -16.98 16.95
N VAL A 36 -10.53 -16.68 15.65
CA VAL A 36 -11.51 -15.68 15.22
C VAL A 36 -12.93 -16.13 15.55
N GLN A 37 -13.26 -17.40 15.32
CA GLN A 37 -14.58 -17.93 15.65
C GLN A 37 -14.86 -17.87 17.15
N GLU A 38 -13.88 -18.21 17.99
CA GLU A 38 -14.04 -18.32 19.43
C GLU A 38 -13.99 -16.95 20.14
N TYR A 39 -13.13 -16.02 19.69
CA TYR A 39 -12.79 -14.83 20.48
C TYR A 39 -12.89 -13.49 19.74
N PHE A 40 -12.90 -13.46 18.40
CA PHE A 40 -12.76 -12.20 17.64
C PHE A 40 -13.82 -12.03 16.54
N SER A 41 -14.92 -12.76 16.59
CA SER A 41 -15.91 -12.80 15.51
C SER A 41 -16.55 -11.43 15.24
N ASP A 42 -16.63 -10.58 16.25
CA ASP A 42 -17.19 -9.22 16.26
C ASP A 42 -16.18 -8.11 15.95
N ARG A 43 -14.87 -8.41 15.96
CA ARG A 43 -13.80 -7.41 15.86
C ARG A 43 -12.66 -7.75 14.90
N PHE A 44 -12.70 -8.94 14.29
CA PHE A 44 -11.77 -9.33 13.22
C PHE A 44 -12.41 -9.14 11.85
N TYR A 45 -11.74 -8.33 11.02
CA TYR A 45 -12.14 -8.03 9.65
C TYR A 45 -11.01 -8.38 8.68
N ALA A 46 -11.39 -8.82 7.48
CA ALA A 46 -10.46 -9.09 6.39
C ALA A 46 -10.79 -8.17 5.22
N ILE A 47 -9.88 -7.25 4.89
CA ILE A 47 -10.02 -6.28 3.82
C ILE A 47 -9.19 -6.73 2.63
N ALA A 48 -9.78 -6.74 1.43
CA ALA A 48 -9.06 -7.04 0.19
C ALA A 48 -8.65 -5.75 -0.50
N LEU A 49 -7.43 -5.71 -1.00
CA LEU A 49 -6.84 -4.58 -1.70
C LEU A 49 -6.39 -4.98 -3.10
N SER A 50 -6.41 -4.03 -4.03
CA SER A 50 -5.72 -4.15 -5.32
C SER A 50 -4.24 -3.78 -5.19
N GLU A 51 -3.45 -4.16 -6.18
CA GLU A 51 -2.04 -3.81 -6.27
C GLU A 51 -1.83 -2.29 -6.40
N ASP A 52 -2.74 -1.59 -7.08
CA ASP A 52 -2.78 -0.12 -7.11
C ASP A 52 -2.98 0.47 -5.72
N GLU A 53 -3.96 -0.04 -4.94
CA GLU A 53 -4.23 0.45 -3.58
C GLU A 53 -3.00 0.30 -2.67
N ILE A 54 -2.28 -0.82 -2.79
CA ILE A 54 -1.06 -1.08 -2.01
C ILE A 54 0.04 -0.07 -2.36
N MET A 55 0.32 0.12 -3.66
CA MET A 55 1.34 1.07 -4.11
C MET A 55 0.98 2.51 -3.75
N GLU A 56 -0.27 2.91 -3.95
CA GLU A 56 -0.74 4.25 -3.61
C GLU A 56 -0.70 4.49 -2.10
N GLY A 57 -1.06 3.50 -1.28
CA GLY A 57 -0.93 3.57 0.18
C GLY A 57 0.51 3.85 0.62
N MET A 58 1.48 3.12 0.05
CA MET A 58 2.91 3.33 0.30
C MET A 58 3.35 4.73 -0.14
N LEU A 59 3.02 5.16 -1.37
CA LEU A 59 3.43 6.45 -1.92
C LEU A 59 2.81 7.64 -1.18
N MET A 60 1.56 7.50 -0.75
CA MET A 60 0.85 8.49 0.05
C MET A 60 1.54 8.65 1.42
N ALA A 61 1.84 7.56 2.11
CA ALA A 61 2.59 7.59 3.36
C ALA A 61 3.97 8.25 3.18
N ASN A 62 4.67 7.90 2.09
CA ASN A 62 5.98 8.47 1.80
C ASN A 62 5.95 10.00 1.60
N ARG A 63 4.88 10.52 1.00
CA ARG A 63 4.67 11.97 0.83
C ARG A 63 4.45 12.73 2.14
N HIS A 64 3.97 12.05 3.17
CA HIS A 64 3.84 12.62 4.51
C HIS A 64 5.12 12.47 5.36
N GLY A 65 6.25 12.08 4.76
CA GLY A 65 7.53 11.96 5.44
C GLY A 65 7.76 10.62 6.14
N HIS A 66 6.87 9.64 5.93
CA HIS A 66 7.14 8.26 6.30
C HIS A 66 7.99 7.56 5.24
N VAL A 67 8.53 6.38 5.53
CA VAL A 67 9.18 5.52 4.54
C VAL A 67 8.83 4.07 4.87
N VAL A 68 7.76 3.55 4.25
CA VAL A 68 7.22 2.22 4.53
C VAL A 68 7.47 1.24 3.38
N CYS A 69 7.49 -0.06 3.68
CA CYS A 69 7.53 -1.09 2.63
C CYS A 69 6.19 -1.25 1.91
N THR A 70 6.13 -2.09 0.88
CA THR A 70 4.87 -2.38 0.18
C THR A 70 3.83 -3.03 1.09
N GLN A 71 4.21 -3.88 2.04
CA GLN A 71 3.30 -4.40 3.08
C GLN A 71 2.84 -3.30 4.06
N GLY A 72 3.67 -2.29 4.31
CA GLY A 72 3.26 -1.09 5.03
C GLY A 72 2.25 -0.27 4.22
N GLY A 73 2.42 -0.19 2.90
CA GLY A 73 1.41 0.36 2.00
C GLY A 73 0.09 -0.39 2.04
N GLU A 74 0.14 -1.73 2.08
CA GLU A 74 -1.01 -2.61 2.23
C GLU A 74 -1.77 -2.34 3.55
N SER A 75 -1.07 -2.26 4.69
CA SER A 75 -1.72 -1.99 5.98
C SER A 75 -2.35 -0.59 6.05
N ILE A 76 -1.69 0.42 5.47
CA ILE A 76 -2.22 1.79 5.37
C ILE A 76 -3.45 1.87 4.46
N ALA A 77 -3.38 1.24 3.28
CA ALA A 77 -4.51 1.20 2.34
C ALA A 77 -5.69 0.41 2.93
N GLY A 78 -5.42 -0.68 3.65
CA GLY A 78 -6.42 -1.48 4.36
C GLY A 78 -7.14 -0.66 5.42
N LEU A 79 -6.41 0.11 6.22
CA LEU A 79 -6.98 1.03 7.20
C LEU A 79 -7.89 2.07 6.53
N LYS A 80 -7.38 2.73 5.48
CA LYS A 80 -8.14 3.74 4.72
C LYS A 80 -9.46 3.16 4.20
N LYS A 81 -9.40 1.98 3.57
CA LYS A 81 -10.57 1.30 3.01
C LYS A 81 -11.56 0.86 4.08
N ALA A 82 -11.08 0.40 5.25
CA ALA A 82 -11.94 0.05 6.37
C ALA A 82 -12.71 1.26 6.93
N ILE A 83 -12.05 2.43 7.01
CA ILE A 83 -12.68 3.70 7.40
C ILE A 83 -13.72 4.13 6.34
N GLU A 84 -13.36 4.10 5.05
CA GLU A 84 -14.25 4.47 3.94
C GLU A 84 -15.51 3.58 3.88
N GLN A 85 -15.35 2.28 4.19
CA GLN A 85 -16.45 1.31 4.28
C GLN A 85 -17.22 1.37 5.61
N LYS A 86 -16.86 2.29 6.51
CA LYS A 86 -17.46 2.45 7.84
C LYS A 86 -17.42 1.17 8.69
N ILE A 87 -16.38 0.36 8.50
CA ILE A 87 -16.12 -0.84 9.33
C ILE A 87 -15.57 -0.40 10.69
N ILE A 88 -14.83 0.72 10.72
CA ILE A 88 -14.24 1.32 11.92
C ILE A 88 -14.42 2.84 11.88
N GLU A 89 -14.49 3.46 13.05
CA GLU A 89 -14.69 4.92 13.22
C GLU A 89 -13.42 5.73 12.91
N PRO A 90 -13.48 6.85 12.17
CA PRO A 90 -12.30 7.59 11.75
C PRO A 90 -11.54 8.30 12.88
N SER A 91 -12.18 8.53 14.02
CA SER A 91 -11.60 9.26 15.17
C SER A 91 -10.65 8.42 16.04
N GLY A 92 -10.46 7.14 15.69
CA GLY A 92 -9.62 6.21 16.44
C GLY A 92 -8.13 6.54 16.37
N ARG A 93 -7.38 5.99 17.33
CA ARG A 93 -5.92 5.85 17.22
C ARG A 93 -5.62 4.50 16.60
N PHE A 94 -5.00 4.53 15.43
CA PHE A 94 -4.66 3.32 14.67
C PHE A 94 -3.17 3.04 14.72
N VAL A 95 -2.83 1.76 14.74
CA VAL A 95 -1.46 1.26 14.55
C VAL A 95 -1.49 0.40 13.31
N VAL A 96 -0.60 0.70 12.38
CA VAL A 96 -0.37 -0.08 11.16
C VAL A 96 1.06 -0.58 11.17
N ASP A 97 1.29 -1.77 10.61
CA ASP A 97 2.59 -2.42 10.62
C ASP A 97 3.27 -2.30 9.25
N SER A 98 4.54 -1.90 9.27
CA SER A 98 5.46 -1.99 8.13
C SER A 98 6.49 -3.06 8.45
N THR A 99 6.17 -4.30 8.08
CA THR A 99 6.84 -5.52 8.54
C THR A 99 8.31 -5.64 8.12
N SER A 100 8.77 -4.81 7.18
CA SER A 100 10.16 -4.78 6.72
C SER A 100 10.57 -3.37 6.30
N HIS A 101 11.88 -3.18 6.16
CA HIS A 101 12.45 -1.93 5.66
C HIS A 101 12.18 -1.73 4.15
N GLN A 102 11.86 -0.50 3.75
CA GLN A 102 11.53 -0.12 2.35
C GLN A 102 12.66 -0.43 1.35
N LEU A 103 13.92 -0.42 1.79
CA LEU A 103 15.07 -0.70 0.90
C LEU A 103 14.99 -2.06 0.19
N LYS A 104 14.28 -3.05 0.75
CA LYS A 104 14.06 -4.34 0.09
C LYS A 104 13.11 -4.24 -1.13
N PHE A 105 12.32 -3.17 -1.22
CA PHE A 105 11.20 -3.02 -2.15
C PHE A 105 11.28 -1.72 -2.97
N ALA A 106 12.39 -0.98 -2.90
CA ALA A 106 12.55 0.31 -3.58
C ALA A 106 12.37 0.22 -5.10
N SER A 107 12.64 -0.94 -5.70
CA SER A 107 12.42 -1.18 -7.14
C SER A 107 10.96 -1.01 -7.55
N PHE A 108 9.98 -1.36 -6.70
CA PHE A 108 8.56 -1.19 -7.03
C PHE A 108 8.17 0.29 -7.13
N GLN A 109 8.72 1.14 -6.26
CA GLN A 109 8.54 2.58 -6.36
C GLN A 109 9.13 3.11 -7.67
N GLN A 110 10.33 2.66 -8.04
CA GLN A 110 10.95 3.04 -9.31
C GLN A 110 10.10 2.60 -10.50
N MET A 111 9.62 1.35 -10.51
CA MET A 111 8.73 0.84 -11.56
C MET A 111 7.43 1.64 -11.67
N TYR A 112 6.87 2.12 -10.55
CA TYR A 112 5.69 2.99 -10.56
C TYR A 112 5.98 4.33 -11.24
N PHE A 113 7.11 4.96 -10.88
CA PHE A 113 7.50 6.25 -11.45
C PHE A 113 7.84 6.15 -12.93
N GLU A 114 8.46 5.04 -13.36
CA GLU A 114 8.85 4.78 -14.74
C GLU A 114 7.74 4.17 -15.60
N ASN A 115 6.58 3.85 -15.02
CA ASN A 115 5.49 3.12 -15.69
C ASN A 115 5.95 1.80 -16.32
N ARG A 116 6.62 0.96 -15.53
CA ARG A 116 7.29 -0.27 -15.97
C ARG A 116 6.80 -1.55 -15.28
N PHE A 117 5.60 -1.51 -14.71
CA PHE A 117 4.99 -2.73 -14.16
C PHE A 117 4.63 -3.70 -15.28
N ASP A 118 4.87 -4.99 -15.03
CA ASP A 118 4.36 -6.06 -15.89
C ASP A 118 2.82 -6.13 -15.78
N PRO A 119 2.10 -6.44 -16.88
CA PRO A 119 0.64 -6.54 -16.86
C PRO A 119 0.08 -7.47 -15.79
N GLY A 120 0.84 -8.49 -15.35
CA GLY A 120 0.43 -9.42 -14.30
C GLY A 120 0.26 -8.81 -12.91
N TYR A 121 0.78 -7.60 -12.67
CA TYR A 121 0.51 -6.83 -11.44
C TYR A 121 -0.80 -6.05 -11.51
N GLU A 122 -1.39 -5.87 -12.69
CA GLU A 122 -2.65 -5.13 -12.87
C GLU A 122 -2.58 -3.68 -12.29
N ILE A 123 -1.38 -3.07 -12.28
CA ILE A 123 -1.13 -1.70 -11.78
C ILE A 123 -1.22 -0.68 -12.91
N SER A 124 -1.95 0.42 -12.67
CA SER A 124 -2.06 1.58 -13.57
C SER A 124 -1.55 2.85 -12.88
N PRO A 125 -0.25 3.19 -12.99
CA PRO A 125 0.33 4.29 -12.24
C PRO A 125 -0.32 5.65 -12.52
N LYS A 126 -0.77 6.34 -11.47
CA LYS A 126 -1.32 7.70 -11.57
C LYS A 126 -0.21 8.74 -11.53
N ASP A 127 -0.24 9.66 -12.49
CA ASP A 127 0.75 10.75 -12.56
C ASP A 127 0.75 11.62 -11.30
N SER A 128 -0.40 11.76 -10.65
CA SER A 128 -0.53 12.49 -9.39
C SER A 128 0.31 11.91 -8.26
N PHE A 129 0.75 10.65 -8.32
CA PHE A 129 1.65 10.01 -7.35
C PHE A 129 3.12 9.97 -7.76
N LYS A 130 3.43 10.21 -9.05
CA LYS A 130 4.81 10.20 -9.54
C LYS A 130 5.56 11.40 -9.00
N ASN A 131 6.82 11.19 -8.64
CA ASN A 131 7.74 12.24 -8.26
C ASN A 131 9.04 12.04 -9.03
N SER A 132 9.25 12.86 -10.05
CA SER A 132 10.41 12.78 -10.93
C SER A 132 11.21 14.06 -10.85
N PRO A 133 12.55 13.99 -10.89
CA PRO A 133 13.38 15.17 -11.04
C PRO A 133 12.98 15.96 -12.29
N ILE A 134 12.95 17.28 -12.17
CA ILE A 134 12.67 18.18 -13.30
C ILE A 134 14.01 18.65 -13.85
N ARG A 135 14.27 18.36 -15.13
CA ARG A 135 15.46 18.86 -15.81
C ARG A 135 15.29 20.36 -16.07
N MET A 136 16.28 21.14 -15.65
CA MET A 136 16.31 22.58 -15.82
C MET A 136 17.72 23.04 -16.17
N GLU A 137 17.82 24.22 -16.77
CA GLU A 137 19.11 24.84 -17.05
C GLU A 137 19.81 25.25 -15.74
N ALA A 138 21.14 25.22 -15.73
CA ALA A 138 21.97 25.66 -14.60
C ALA A 138 22.00 27.20 -14.50
N ASN A 139 20.83 27.80 -14.31
CA ASN A 139 20.62 29.25 -14.28
C ASN A 139 19.84 29.64 -13.03
N ALA A 140 20.42 30.53 -12.22
CA ALA A 140 19.84 30.93 -10.94
C ALA A 140 18.46 31.61 -11.07
N SER A 141 18.23 32.39 -12.15
CA SER A 141 16.94 33.04 -12.38
C SER A 141 15.86 32.02 -12.71
N ILE A 142 16.13 31.10 -13.63
CA ILE A 142 15.19 30.04 -14.04
C ILE A 142 14.80 29.17 -12.84
N ILE A 143 15.78 28.79 -12.00
CA ILE A 143 15.55 28.01 -10.79
C ILE A 143 14.69 28.80 -9.78
N ALA A 144 15.00 30.09 -9.58
CA ALA A 144 14.25 30.94 -8.66
C ALA A 144 12.80 31.13 -9.10
N ASP A 145 12.57 31.38 -10.39
CA ASP A 145 11.24 31.52 -10.99
C ASP A 145 10.44 30.21 -10.84
N PHE A 146 11.06 29.06 -11.14
CA PHE A 146 10.44 27.75 -10.97
C PHE A 146 10.03 27.45 -9.52
N LEU A 147 10.87 27.83 -8.55
CA LEU A 147 10.60 27.66 -7.12
C LEU A 147 9.64 28.72 -6.55
N GLY A 148 9.26 29.74 -7.34
CA GLY A 148 8.42 30.85 -6.88
C GLY A 148 9.11 31.75 -5.86
N LEU A 149 10.45 31.84 -5.88
CA LEU A 149 11.21 32.67 -4.96
C LEU A 149 11.10 34.15 -5.35
N GLN A 150 10.74 34.99 -4.39
CA GLN A 150 10.75 36.45 -4.59
C GLN A 150 12.08 37.05 -4.15
N ARG A 151 12.55 38.07 -4.88
CA ARG A 151 13.66 38.92 -4.39
C ARG A 151 13.18 39.64 -3.14
N LYS A 152 13.92 39.48 -2.05
CA LYS A 152 13.79 40.33 -0.86
C LYS A 152 14.32 41.72 -1.14
#